data_AF-A0A182UY81-F1
#
_entry.id   AF-A0A182UY81-F1
#
_cell.length_a   1.000
_cell.length_b   1.000
_cell.length_c   1.000
_cell.angle_alpha   90.00
_cell.angle_beta   90.00
_cell.angle_gamma   90.00
#
_symmetry.space_group_name_H-M   'P 1'
#
loop_
_entity.id
_entity.type
_entity.pdbx_description
1 polymer ?
#
loop_
_entity_poly.entity_id
_entity_poly.type
_entity_poly.pdbx_seq_one_letter_code
_entity_poly.pdbx_strand_id
1 'polypeptide(L)'
;MPSRRKSIQLSTQELIDVYQWVKQFNLSKDIKNINRDLTDGVLVAEILKHLYPKLVDLHNYTKCYATRNKLDNWQTLNRKVFSRLNIYLDEEMMGDLASGSNGMLEVLLFELMAKYKWENKPSYYQHHEGAQKEGYRGEE
;
A
#
# COMPACT_ATOMS: atom_id res chain seq x y z
N MET A 1 15.91 -11.60 16.16
CA MET A 1 15.99 -10.39 15.32
C MET A 1 15.47 -10.77 13.94
N PRO A 2 14.29 -10.29 13.48
CA PRO A 2 13.84 -10.64 12.15
C PRO A 2 14.74 -9.93 11.12
N SER A 3 15.31 -10.75 10.24
CA SER A 3 16.36 -10.42 9.30
C SER A 3 15.98 -9.34 8.29
N ARG A 4 16.95 -8.46 8.04
CA ARG A 4 17.09 -7.47 6.96
C ARG A 4 16.27 -7.85 5.71
N ARG A 5 15.23 -7.09 5.38
CA ARG A 5 14.34 -7.35 4.23
C ARG A 5 15.19 -7.38 2.96
N LYS A 6 15.11 -8.47 2.18
CA LYS A 6 15.50 -8.47 0.78
C LYS A 6 14.75 -7.31 0.12
N SER A 7 15.41 -6.52 -0.72
CA SER A 7 14.77 -5.52 -1.57
C SER A 7 13.52 -6.14 -2.19
N ILE A 8 12.33 -5.75 -1.73
CA ILE A 8 11.06 -6.26 -2.27
C ILE A 8 10.95 -5.61 -3.64
N GLN A 9 11.43 -6.32 -4.66
CA GLN A 9 11.25 -5.91 -6.05
C GLN A 9 9.94 -6.53 -6.54
N LEU A 10 8.99 -5.67 -6.85
CA LEU A 10 7.78 -6.07 -7.56
C LEU A 10 8.15 -6.50 -8.98
N SER A 11 7.52 -7.58 -9.45
CA SER A 11 7.60 -7.98 -10.85
C SER A 11 6.98 -6.93 -11.76
N THR A 12 7.33 -6.96 -13.04
CA THR A 12 6.74 -6.06 -14.05
C THR A 12 5.21 -6.13 -14.07
N GLN A 13 4.64 -7.33 -13.88
CA GLN A 13 3.19 -7.50 -13.86
C GLN A 13 2.55 -6.86 -12.62
N GLU A 14 3.13 -7.06 -11.44
CA GLU A 14 2.63 -6.44 -10.20
C GLU A 14 2.70 -4.92 -10.26
N LEU A 15 3.77 -4.37 -10.86
CA LEU A 15 3.88 -2.94 -11.13
C LEU A 15 2.72 -2.48 -12.02
N ILE A 16 2.50 -3.13 -13.17
CA ILE A 16 1.40 -2.80 -14.09
C ILE A 16 0.06 -2.81 -13.35
N ASP A 17 -0.21 -3.83 -12.54
CA ASP A 17 -1.46 -3.96 -11.79
C ASP A 17 -1.63 -2.80 -10.80
N VAL A 18 -0.57 -2.41 -10.08
CA VAL A 18 -0.59 -1.24 -9.19
C VAL A 18 -0.88 0.04 -9.97
N TYR A 19 -0.19 0.29 -11.08
CA TYR A 19 -0.39 1.48 -11.91
C TYR A 19 -1.82 1.55 -12.46
N GLN A 20 -2.38 0.42 -12.90
CA GLN A 20 -3.76 0.36 -13.38
C GLN A 20 -4.77 0.57 -12.25
N TRP A 21 -4.54 -0.05 -11.09
CA TRP A 21 -5.40 0.09 -9.92
C TRP A 21 -5.45 1.54 -9.42
N VAL A 22 -4.30 2.22 -9.33
CA VAL A 22 -4.23 3.64 -8.94
C VAL A 22 -5.03 4.54 -9.88
N LYS A 23 -5.06 4.24 -11.18
CA LYS A 23 -5.84 5.02 -12.18
C LYS A 23 -7.36 4.86 -12.05
N GLN A 24 -7.85 3.90 -11.28
CA GLN A 24 -9.29 3.71 -11.06
C GLN A 24 -9.87 4.75 -10.09
N PHE A 25 -9.03 5.41 -9.29
CA PHE A 25 -9.47 6.40 -8.32
C PHE A 25 -9.64 7.77 -8.99
N ASN A 26 -10.74 8.45 -8.68
CA ASN A 26 -10.92 9.85 -9.03
C ASN A 26 -10.17 10.72 -8.02
N LEU A 27 -8.93 11.06 -8.33
CA LEU A 27 -8.03 11.85 -7.49
C LEU A 27 -8.06 13.33 -7.86
N SER A 28 -7.58 14.18 -6.96
CA SER A 28 -7.56 15.65 -7.15
C SER A 28 -6.62 16.12 -8.26
N LYS A 29 -5.72 15.25 -8.75
CA LYS A 29 -4.83 15.50 -9.89
C LYS A 29 -4.50 14.20 -10.63
N ASP A 30 -4.22 14.34 -11.92
CA ASP A 30 -3.69 13.24 -12.73
C ASP A 30 -2.28 12.86 -12.28
N ILE A 31 -2.04 11.56 -12.14
CA ILE A 31 -0.72 11.01 -11.79
C ILE A 31 0.07 10.75 -13.07
N LYS A 32 1.17 11.48 -13.25
CA LYS A 32 2.09 11.29 -14.38
C LYS A 32 3.26 10.40 -13.97
N ASN A 33 3.74 10.55 -12.75
CA ASN A 33 4.81 9.74 -12.19
C ASN A 33 4.51 9.44 -10.71
N ILE A 34 4.24 8.17 -10.39
CA ILE A 34 3.91 7.72 -9.04
C ILE A 34 5.00 8.13 -8.04
N ASN A 35 6.27 7.81 -8.34
CA ASN A 35 7.43 8.09 -7.49
C ASN A 35 7.74 9.57 -7.29
N ARG A 36 7.08 10.48 -8.02
CA ARG A 36 7.22 11.92 -7.81
C ARG A 36 5.97 12.50 -7.18
N ASP A 37 4.82 12.19 -7.77
CA ASP A 37 3.57 12.90 -7.52
C ASP A 37 2.90 12.48 -6.21
N LEU A 38 3.24 11.32 -5.65
CA LEU A 38 2.67 10.76 -4.41
C LEU A 38 3.62 10.89 -3.21
N THR A 39 4.83 11.41 -3.39
CA THR A 39 5.87 11.47 -2.34
C THR A 39 5.49 12.34 -1.14
N ASP A 40 4.53 13.25 -1.29
CA ASP A 40 4.01 14.08 -0.20
C ASP A 40 2.93 13.39 0.63
N GLY A 41 2.52 12.17 0.25
CA GLY A 41 1.50 11.38 0.95
C GLY A 41 0.07 11.86 0.75
N VAL A 42 -0.19 13.01 0.12
CA VAL A 42 -1.54 13.57 0.00
C VAL A 42 -2.40 12.73 -0.93
N LEU A 43 -1.86 12.37 -2.09
CA LEU A 43 -2.57 11.49 -3.02
C LEU A 43 -2.79 10.09 -2.45
N VAL A 44 -1.87 9.60 -1.63
CA VAL A 44 -2.04 8.33 -0.93
C VAL A 44 -3.16 8.45 0.11
N ALA A 45 -3.26 9.58 0.81
CA ALA A 45 -4.40 9.86 1.69
C ALA A 45 -5.73 9.89 0.92
N GLU A 46 -5.76 10.46 -0.29
CA GLU A 46 -6.96 10.44 -1.15
C GLU A 46 -7.36 9.02 -1.55
N ILE A 47 -6.41 8.17 -1.99
CA ILE A 47 -6.67 6.75 -2.27
C ILE A 47 -7.24 6.06 -1.03
N LEU A 48 -6.61 6.24 0.13
CA LEU A 48 -7.07 5.67 1.40
C LEU A 48 -8.44 6.21 1.82
N LYS A 49 -8.80 7.45 1.46
CA LYS A 49 -10.13 8.03 1.71
C LYS A 49 -11.20 7.35 0.86
N HIS A 50 -10.89 6.99 -0.39
CA HIS A 50 -11.80 6.21 -1.22
C HIS A 50 -12.00 4.80 -0.67
N LEU A 51 -10.92 4.14 -0.23
CA LEU A 51 -10.97 2.77 0.29
C LEU A 51 -11.57 2.67 1.71
N TYR A 52 -11.20 3.60 2.59
CA TYR A 52 -11.57 3.61 4.00
C TYR A 52 -12.03 5.02 4.43
N PRO A 53 -13.22 5.47 3.98
CA PRO A 53 -13.68 6.85 4.19
C PRO A 53 -13.71 7.31 5.65
N LYS A 54 -13.90 6.38 6.59
CA LYS A 54 -13.98 6.65 8.03
C LYS A 54 -12.61 6.76 8.72
N LEU A 55 -11.54 6.28 8.10
CA LEU A 55 -10.19 6.27 8.69
C LEU A 55 -9.38 7.51 8.32
N VAL A 56 -9.71 8.13 7.20
CA VAL A 56 -8.93 9.25 6.66
C VAL A 56 -9.70 10.54 6.78
N ASP A 57 -9.01 11.56 7.24
CA ASP A 57 -9.49 12.93 7.19
C ASP A 57 -8.46 13.82 6.47
N LEU A 58 -8.84 14.27 5.28
CA LEU A 58 -7.94 14.89 4.30
C LEU A 58 -7.36 16.23 4.78
N HIS A 59 -8.04 16.94 5.69
CA HIS A 59 -7.54 18.21 6.22
C HIS A 59 -6.23 18.06 7.03
N ASN A 60 -5.87 16.83 7.41
CA ASN A 60 -4.62 16.55 8.13
C ASN A 60 -3.39 16.53 7.21
N TYR A 61 -3.57 16.53 5.88
CA TYR A 61 -2.49 16.34 4.93
C TYR A 61 -2.42 17.54 3.99
N THR A 62 -1.27 18.20 3.98
CA THR A 62 -1.05 19.39 3.15
C THR A 62 -0.04 19.09 2.05
N LYS A 63 -0.36 19.48 0.81
CA LYS A 63 0.58 19.36 -0.32
C LYS A 63 1.85 20.13 0.00
N CYS A 64 3.00 19.46 -0.12
CA CYS A 64 4.27 20.05 0.25
C CYS A 64 5.43 19.46 -0.56
N TYR A 65 6.52 20.21 -0.64
CA TYR A 65 7.71 19.83 -1.42
C TYR A 65 8.93 19.55 -0.54
N ALA A 66 9.01 20.17 0.64
CA ALA A 66 10.11 19.98 1.57
C ALA A 66 10.04 18.61 2.25
N THR A 67 11.16 17.88 2.27
CA THR A 67 11.25 16.52 2.81
C THR A 67 10.70 16.41 4.23
N ARG A 68 10.98 17.40 5.10
CA ARG A 68 10.46 17.41 6.48
C ARG A 68 8.93 17.37 6.51
N ASN A 69 8.28 18.22 5.73
CA ASN A 69 6.82 18.28 5.67
C ASN A 69 6.22 17.01 5.05
N LYS A 70 6.91 16.41 4.07
CA LYS A 70 6.50 15.12 3.51
C LYS A 70 6.54 14.03 4.58
N LEU A 71 7.62 13.98 5.38
CA LEU A 71 7.74 13.07 6.51
C LEU A 71 6.62 13.28 7.54
N ASP A 72 6.27 14.52 7.87
CA ASP A 72 5.17 14.82 8.79
C ASP A 72 3.83 14.25 8.29
N ASN A 73 3.56 14.35 6.97
CA ASN A 73 2.39 13.73 6.35
C ASN A 73 2.44 12.18 6.46
N TRP A 74 3.59 11.56 6.15
CA TRP A 74 3.77 10.11 6.24
C TRP A 74 3.65 9.58 7.68
N GLN A 75 4.22 10.28 8.65
CA GLN A 75 4.06 9.97 10.08
C GLN A 75 2.60 10.06 10.51
N THR A 76 1.87 11.05 10.01
CA THR A 76 0.44 11.20 10.29
C THR A 76 -0.36 10.05 9.69
N LEU A 77 -0.09 9.66 8.43
CA LEU A 77 -0.69 8.49 7.79
C LEU A 77 -0.39 7.21 8.58
N ASN A 78 0.87 7.02 8.98
CA ASN A 78 1.31 5.85 9.74
C ASN A 78 0.55 5.73 11.07
N ARG A 79 0.50 6.82 11.84
CA ARG A 79 -0.14 6.85 13.15
C ARG A 79 -1.67 6.72 13.07
N LYS A 80 -2.33 7.44 12.16
CA LYS A 80 -3.80 7.56 12.13
C LYS A 80 -4.48 6.49 11.29
N VAL A 81 -3.83 6.04 10.21
CA VAL A 81 -4.45 5.20 9.17
C VAL A 81 -3.79 3.83 9.10
N PHE A 82 -2.48 3.76 8.82
CA PHE A 82 -1.80 2.48 8.59
C PHE A 82 -1.79 1.59 9.83
N SER A 83 -1.63 2.17 11.03
CA SER A 83 -1.76 1.45 12.30
C SER A 83 -3.09 0.68 12.43
N ARG A 84 -4.20 1.27 11.96
CA ARG A 84 -5.53 0.64 11.98
C ARG A 84 -5.70 -0.43 10.89
N LEU A 85 -4.88 -0.35 9.85
CA LEU A 85 -4.77 -1.36 8.80
C LEU A 85 -3.75 -2.45 9.15
N ASN A 86 -3.12 -2.37 10.33
CA ASN A 86 -2.04 -3.24 10.76
C ASN A 86 -0.81 -3.21 9.82
N ILE A 87 -0.57 -2.05 9.20
CA ILE A 87 0.61 -1.75 8.39
C ILE A 87 1.48 -0.80 9.22
N TYR A 88 2.76 -1.13 9.38
CA TYR A 88 3.68 -0.34 10.19
C TYR A 88 4.89 0.07 9.34
N LEU A 89 5.02 1.38 9.15
CA LEU A 89 6.17 1.99 8.48
C LEU A 89 7.17 2.43 9.54
N ASP A 90 8.43 2.05 9.39
CA ASP A 90 9.52 2.61 10.19
C ASP A 90 10.04 3.93 9.60
N GLU A 91 11.00 4.55 10.27
CA GLU A 91 11.56 5.84 9.85
C GLU A 91 12.27 5.77 8.50
N GLU A 92 12.96 4.66 8.21
CA GLU A 92 13.66 4.44 6.93
C GLU A 92 12.66 4.34 5.79
N MET A 93 11.59 3.55 5.97
CA MET A 93 10.49 3.41 5.02
C MET A 93 9.78 4.73 4.74
N MET A 94 9.49 5.52 5.79
CA MET A 94 8.91 6.85 5.60
C MET A 94 9.87 7.81 4.88
N GLY A 95 11.17 7.68 5.12
CA GLY A 95 12.23 8.36 4.37
C GLY A 95 12.17 8.06 2.88
N ASP A 96 12.15 6.77 2.52
CA ASP A 96 12.08 6.30 1.13
C ASP A 96 10.79 6.72 0.42
N LEU A 97 9.66 6.74 1.14
CA LEU A 97 8.39 7.24 0.62
C LEU A 97 8.42 8.75 0.38
N ALA A 98 9.05 9.52 1.27
CA ALA A 98 9.18 10.97 1.15
C ALA A 98 10.15 11.40 0.03
N SER A 99 11.20 10.61 -0.22
CA SER A 99 12.14 10.83 -1.32
C SER A 99 11.62 10.32 -2.66
N GLY A 100 10.70 9.34 -2.67
CA GLY A 100 10.24 8.68 -3.88
C GLY A 100 11.29 7.75 -4.49
N SER A 101 12.14 7.17 -3.65
CA SER A 101 13.22 6.27 -4.07
C SER A 101 12.92 4.81 -3.72
N ASN A 102 13.75 3.91 -4.23
CA ASN A 102 13.79 2.48 -3.85
C ASN A 102 12.53 1.65 -4.16
N GLY A 103 11.57 2.19 -4.92
CA GLY A 103 10.34 1.49 -5.28
C GLY A 103 9.40 1.27 -4.09
N MET A 104 9.67 1.93 -2.96
CA MET A 104 8.93 1.71 -1.71
C MET A 104 7.46 2.12 -1.83
N LEU A 105 7.20 3.12 -2.66
CA LEU A 105 5.85 3.62 -2.92
C LEU A 105 5.00 2.57 -3.65
N GLU A 106 5.54 1.91 -4.66
CA GLU A 106 4.86 0.82 -5.37
C GLU A 106 4.63 -0.37 -4.45
N VAL A 107 5.60 -0.72 -3.62
CA VAL A 107 5.46 -1.80 -2.62
C VAL A 107 4.31 -1.49 -1.65
N LEU A 108 4.24 -0.27 -1.12
CA LEU A 108 3.16 0.15 -0.24
C LEU A 108 1.80 0.12 -0.94
N LEU A 109 1.73 0.62 -2.17
CA LEU A 109 0.49 0.62 -2.96
C LEU A 109 0.03 -0.81 -3.30
N PHE A 110 0.96 -1.70 -3.60
CA PHE A 110 0.67 -3.12 -3.81
C PHE A 110 0.11 -3.77 -2.55
N GLU A 111 0.73 -3.52 -1.39
CA GLU A 111 0.26 -4.02 -0.10
C GLU A 111 -1.16 -3.52 0.22
N LEU A 112 -1.43 -2.23 0.01
CA LEU A 112 -2.76 -1.64 0.16
C LEU A 112 -3.79 -2.26 -0.78
N MET A 113 -3.43 -2.43 -2.05
CA MET A 113 -4.29 -3.07 -3.05
C MET A 113 -4.62 -4.51 -2.66
N ALA A 114 -3.62 -5.32 -2.31
CA ALA A 114 -3.78 -6.71 -1.94
C ALA A 114 -4.65 -6.85 -0.68
N LYS A 115 -4.37 -6.02 0.33
CA LYS A 115 -5.12 -5.99 1.58
C LYS A 115 -6.59 -5.63 1.34
N TYR A 116 -6.86 -4.56 0.61
CA TYR A 116 -8.24 -4.14 0.30
C TYR A 116 -8.98 -5.23 -0.50
N LYS A 117 -8.33 -5.83 -1.51
CA LYS A 117 -8.90 -6.93 -2.28
C LYS A 117 -9.26 -8.10 -1.38
N TRP A 118 -8.38 -8.48 -0.44
CA TRP A 118 -8.63 -9.57 0.50
C TRP A 118 -9.81 -9.30 1.43
N GLU A 119 -9.89 -8.09 1.99
CA GLU A 119 -10.98 -7.70 2.90
C GLU A 119 -12.35 -7.60 2.19
N ASN A 120 -12.36 -7.33 0.89
CA ASN A 120 -13.58 -7.18 0.10
C ASN A 120 -13.86 -8.39 -0.82
N LYS A 121 -13.18 -9.54 -0.63
CA LYS A 121 -13.53 -10.76 -1.37
C LYS A 121 -14.94 -11.23 -0.98
N PRO A 122 -15.77 -11.68 -1.94
CA PRO A 122 -17.02 -12.35 -1.62
C PRO A 122 -16.75 -13.58 -0.75
N SER A 123 -17.53 -13.73 0.32
CA SER A 123 -17.41 -14.77 1.36
C SER A 123 -17.27 -16.21 0.84
N TYR A 124 -17.68 -16.47 -0.40
CA TYR A 124 -17.61 -17.78 -1.04
C TYR A 124 -16.16 -18.29 -1.25
N TYR A 125 -15.17 -17.40 -1.41
CA TYR A 125 -13.78 -17.80 -1.69
C TYR A 125 -12.92 -18.06 -0.45
N GLN A 126 -13.43 -17.83 0.76
CA GLN A 126 -12.65 -18.00 2.00
C GLN A 126 -12.54 -19.47 2.48
N HIS A 127 -13.27 -20.41 1.86
CA HIS A 127 -13.32 -21.82 2.32
C HIS A 127 -12.46 -22.83 1.54
N HIS A 128 -11.76 -22.44 0.46
CA HIS A 128 -11.09 -23.39 -0.44
C HIS A 128 -9.55 -23.45 -0.35
N GLU A 129 -8.91 -22.84 0.64
CA GLU A 129 -7.44 -22.96 0.84
C GLU A 129 -7.03 -23.98 1.93
N GLY A 130 -7.95 -24.84 2.37
CA GLY A 130 -7.71 -25.78 3.49
C GLY A 130 -7.61 -27.27 3.15
N ALA A 131 -7.88 -27.72 1.92
CA ALA A 131 -8.01 -29.15 1.64
C ALA A 131 -7.36 -29.58 0.32
N GLN A 132 -6.04 -29.77 0.33
CA GLN A 132 -5.36 -30.59 -0.67
C GLN A 132 -3.94 -31.00 -0.22
N LYS A 133 -3.82 -31.73 0.90
CA LYS A 133 -2.70 -32.64 1.17
C LYS A 133 -3.15 -33.75 2.13
N GLU A 134 -3.86 -34.75 1.61
CA GLU A 134 -3.87 -36.09 2.20
C GLU A 134 -4.37 -37.09 1.16
N GLY A 135 -3.63 -38.19 0.97
CA GLY A 135 -4.19 -39.41 0.39
C GLY A 135 -3.85 -39.75 -1.07
N TYR A 136 -2.59 -40.06 -1.36
CA TYR A 136 -2.28 -41.18 -2.27
C TYR A 136 -1.16 -42.01 -1.64
N ARG A 137 -1.54 -42.84 -0.66
CA ARG A 137 -0.83 -44.07 -0.32
C ARG A 137 -1.37 -45.12 -1.30
N GLY A 138 -0.65 -45.34 -2.40
CA GLY A 138 -0.90 -46.49 -3.26
C GLY A 138 -0.37 -47.73 -2.54
N GLU A 139 -1.27 -48.52 -1.98
CA GLU A 139 -1.05 -49.93 -1.72
C GLU A 139 -1.60 -50.72 -2.92
N GLU A 140 -0.87 -51.81 -3.22
CA GLU A 140 -1.10 -52.88 -4.22
C GLU A 140 -0.46 -52.70 -5.61
#